data_AF-A0A2G4SM63-F1
#
_entry.id   AF-A0A2G4SM63-F1
#
_cell.length_a   1.000
_cell.length_b   1.000
_cell.length_c   1.000
_cell.angle_alpha   90.00
_cell.angle_beta   90.00
_cell.angle_gamma   90.00
#
_symmetry.space_group_name_H-M   'P 1'
#
loop_
_entity.id
_entity.type
_entity.pdbx_description
1 polymer ?
#
loop_
_entity_poly.entity_id
_entity_poly.type
_entity_poly.pdbx_seq_one_letter_code
_entity_poly.pdbx_strand_id
1 'polypeptide(L)' 'MTVVKEYYRILEISNNADEQEIKRAYKKLALKYHPDKNPSTEAEEKFKDISEAYEVLSDRKRIL' A
#
# COMPACT_ATOMS: atom_id res chain seq x y z
N MET A 1 -18.56 4.32 -2.80
CA MET A 1 -17.36 4.13 -1.96
C MET A 1 -16.17 4.50 -2.83
N THR A 2 -15.26 5.35 -2.34
CA THR A 2 -14.17 5.88 -3.17
C THR A 2 -12.93 5.03 -3.02
N VAL A 3 -12.27 4.73 -4.15
CA VAL A 3 -11.06 3.87 -4.28
C VAL A 3 -9.96 4.20 -3.25
N VAL A 4 -9.90 5.47 -2.84
CA VAL A 4 -8.99 5.98 -1.79
C VAL A 4 -9.14 5.24 -0.46
N LYS A 5 -10.37 4.99 -0.04
CA LYS A 5 -10.64 4.34 1.25
C LYS A 5 -10.23 2.87 1.21
N GLU A 6 -10.27 2.24 0.04
CA GLU A 6 -9.71 0.91 -0.17
C GLU A 6 -8.18 0.92 -0.06
N TYR A 7 -7.46 1.93 -0.58
CA TYR A 7 -5.99 1.97 -0.47
C TYR A 7 -5.48 2.03 0.98
N TYR A 8 -6.14 2.78 1.87
CA TYR A 8 -5.79 2.76 3.30
C TYR A 8 -6.00 1.38 3.92
N ARG A 9 -7.03 0.63 3.49
CA ARG A 9 -7.27 -0.75 3.93
C ARG A 9 -6.24 -1.72 3.38
N ILE A 10 -5.85 -1.57 2.11
CA ILE A 10 -4.80 -2.38 1.46
C ILE A 10 -3.46 -2.21 2.19
N LEU A 11 -3.14 -0.98 2.59
CA LEU A 11 -1.96 -0.69 3.40
C LEU A 11 -2.12 -1.05 4.89
N GLU A 12 -3.27 -1.59 5.32
CA GLU A 12 -3.58 -1.94 6.72
C GLU A 12 -3.37 -0.75 7.70
N ILE A 13 -3.72 0.47 7.27
CA ILE A 13 -3.54 1.70 8.05
C ILE A 13 -4.86 2.46 8.21
N SER A 14 -4.84 3.42 9.15
CA SER A 14 -5.96 4.35 9.33
C SER A 14 -6.12 5.29 8.12
N ASN A 15 -7.34 5.72 7.84
CA ASN A 15 -7.61 6.77 6.84
C ASN A 15 -7.07 8.16 7.24
N ASN A 16 -6.61 8.30 8.49
CA ASN A 16 -5.94 9.49 9.01
C ASN A 16 -4.42 9.29 9.12
N ALA A 17 -3.87 8.20 8.54
CA ALA A 17 -2.45 7.90 8.59
C ALA A 17 -1.62 9.01 7.93
N ASP A 18 -0.48 9.32 8.53
CA ASP A 18 0.48 10.26 7.96
C ASP A 18 1.39 9.60 6.90
N GLU A 19 2.18 10.41 6.21
CA GLU A 19 3.10 9.94 5.17
C GLU A 19 4.16 8.95 5.70
N GLN A 20 4.59 9.13 6.95
CA GLN A 20 5.55 8.20 7.55
C GLN A 20 4.91 6.84 7.79
N GLU A 21 3.66 6.81 8.23
CA GLU A 21 2.85 5.63 8.47
C GLU A 21 2.54 4.90 7.17
N ILE A 22 2.14 5.63 6.11
CA ILE A 22 1.97 5.11 4.74
C ILE A 22 3.27 4.43 4.25
N LYS A 23 4.42 5.11 4.38
CA LYS A 23 5.72 4.59 3.94
C LYS A 23 6.18 3.37 4.76
N ARG A 24 5.93 3.37 6.07
CA ARG A 24 6.25 2.24 6.95
C ARG A 24 5.39 1.02 6.62
N ALA A 25 4.09 1.23 6.41
CA ALA A 25 3.16 0.18 6.02
C ALA A 25 3.53 -0.44 4.67
N TYR A 26 3.79 0.39 3.65
CA TYR A 26 4.26 -0.07 2.35
C TYR A 26 5.51 -0.95 2.48
N LYS A 27 6.55 -0.48 3.18
CA LYS A 27 7.78 -1.28 3.37
C LYS A 27 7.53 -2.62 4.06
N LYS A 28 6.69 -2.62 5.10
CA LYS A 28 6.35 -3.84 5.86
C LYS A 28 5.63 -4.86 4.97
N LEU A 29 4.64 -4.41 4.22
CA LEU A 29 3.82 -5.27 3.36
C LEU A 29 4.59 -5.69 2.09
N ALA A 30 5.38 -4.80 1.49
CA ALA A 30 6.25 -5.10 0.37
C ALA A 30 7.25 -6.21 0.71
N LEU A 31 7.83 -6.21 1.91
CA LEU A 31 8.71 -7.30 2.37
C LEU A 31 7.95 -8.62 2.63
N LYS A 32 6.70 -8.54 3.07
CA LYS A 32 5.84 -9.70 3.36
C LYS A 32 5.38 -10.40 2.08
N TYR A 33 5.07 -9.64 1.05
CA TYR A 33 4.56 -10.12 -0.23
C TYR A 33 5.59 -10.04 -1.37
N HIS A 34 6.87 -9.80 -1.05
CA HIS A 34 7.92 -9.70 -2.07
C HIS A 34 8.01 -11.01 -2.87
N PRO A 35 8.05 -10.98 -4.21
CA PRO A 35 8.06 -12.18 -5.04
C PRO A 35 9.26 -13.10 -4.75
N ASP A 36 10.40 -12.52 -4.38
CA ASP A 36 11.61 -13.27 -3.96
C ASP A 36 11.38 -14.13 -2.70
N LYS A 37 10.58 -13.66 -1.75
CA LYS A 37 10.30 -14.37 -0.49
C LYS A 37 9.01 -15.18 -0.55
N ASN A 38 8.11 -14.81 -1.45
CA ASN A 38 6.81 -15.44 -1.62
C ASN A 38 6.45 -15.49 -3.12
N PRO A 39 6.85 -16.54 -3.85
CA PRO A 39 6.63 -16.66 -5.29
C PRO A 39 5.19 -17.11 -5.64
N SER A 40 4.20 -16.82 -4.79
CA SER A 40 2.81 -17.15 -5.06
C SER A 40 2.14 -16.04 -5.88
N THR A 41 1.22 -16.43 -6.76
CA THR A 41 0.41 -15.49 -7.56
C THR A 41 -0.40 -14.54 -6.67
N GLU A 42 -0.91 -15.00 -5.53
CA GLU A 42 -1.59 -14.14 -4.56
C GLU A 42 -0.66 -13.09 -3.93
N ALA A 43 0.62 -13.41 -3.72
CA ALA A 43 1.58 -12.44 -3.21
C ALA A 43 1.92 -11.39 -4.26
N GLU A 44 2.04 -11.77 -5.52
CA GLU A 44 2.23 -10.85 -6.64
C GLU A 44 1.05 -9.88 -6.79
N GLU A 45 -0.18 -10.39 -6.77
CA GLU A 45 -1.40 -9.56 -6.82
C GLU A 45 -1.45 -8.58 -5.65
N LYS A 46 -1.22 -9.05 -4.42
CA LYS A 46 -1.17 -8.18 -3.24
C LYS A 46 -0.05 -7.14 -3.34
N PHE A 47 1.13 -7.53 -3.81
CA PHE A 47 2.26 -6.62 -3.97
C PHE A 47 1.94 -5.50 -4.96
N LYS A 48 1.22 -5.82 -6.04
CA LYS A 48 0.73 -4.85 -7.01
C LYS A 48 -0.27 -3.87 -6.38
N ASP A 49 -1.27 -4.37 -5.66
CA ASP A 49 -2.26 -3.55 -4.95
C ASP A 49 -1.60 -2.63 -3.92
N ILE A 50 -0.64 -3.14 -3.16
CA ILE A 50 0.13 -2.37 -2.17
C ILE A 50 0.94 -1.26 -2.83
N SER A 51 1.54 -1.54 -3.99
CA SER A 51 2.33 -0.56 -4.73
C SER A 51 1.46 0.56 -5.30
N GLU A 52 0.32 0.21 -5.90
CA GLU A 52 -0.66 1.19 -6.38
C GLU A 52 -1.23 2.04 -5.24
N ALA A 53 -1.58 1.42 -4.12
CA ALA A 53 -2.08 2.11 -2.93
C ALA A 53 -1.07 3.14 -2.41
N TYR A 54 0.21 2.75 -2.34
CA TYR A 54 1.28 3.65 -1.92
C TYR A 54 1.49 4.80 -2.90
N GLU A 55 1.51 4.54 -4.21
CA GLU A 55 1.66 5.57 -5.24
C GLU A 55 0.54 6.62 -5.15
N VAL A 56 -0.71 6.17 -5.10
CA VAL A 56 -1.86 7.08 -5.03
C VAL A 56 -1.91 7.86 -3.71
N LEU A 57 -1.63 7.22 -2.57
CA LEU A 57 -1.69 7.90 -1.27
C LEU A 57 -0.51 8.83 -1.02
N SER A 58 0.68 8.49 -1.56
CA SER A 58 1.85 9.38 -1.49
C SER A 58 1.72 10.57 -2.45
N ASP A 59 1.12 10.39 -3.63
CA ASP A 59 0.96 11.47 -4.60
C ASP A 59 -0.24 12.39 -4.32
N ARG A 60 -1.30 11.89 -3.67
CA ARG A 60 -2.43 12.75 -3.21
C ARG A 60 -1.99 13.89 -2.30
N LYS A 61 -0.92 13.69 -1.53
CA LYS A 61 -0.37 14.74 -0.68
C LYS A 61 0.35 15.84 -1.49
N ARG A 62 0.71 15.56 -2.75
CA ARG A 62 1.34 16.51 -3.67
C ARG A 62 0.33 17.44 -4.37
N ILE A 63 -0.96 17.07 -4.38
CA ILE A 63 -2.04 17.79 -5.08
C ILE A 63 -2.93 18.59 -4.08
N LEU A 64 -2.59 18.60 -2.79
CA LEU A 64 -3.19 19.47 -1.77
C LEU A 64 -2.23 20.62 -1.44
#